data_AF-A0A353EF59-F1
#
_entry.id   AF-A0A353EF59-F1
#
_cell.length_a   1.000
_cell.length_b   1.000
_cell.length_c   1.000
_cell.angle_alpha   90.00
_cell.angle_beta   90.00
_cell.angle_gamma   90.00
#
_symmetry.space_group_name_H-M   'P 1'
#
loop_
_entity.id
_entity.type
_entity.pdbx_description
1 polymer ?
#
loop_
_entity_poly.entity_id
_entity_poly.type
_entity_poly.pdbx_seq_one_letter_code
_entity_poly.pdbx_strand_id
1 'polypeptide(L)'
;MDINLKFLALEELYYKDQEIKEQIDAINTLELHQLVYGDNPKYKWFDCIPEIASLLSSIEIPDDKLKKVTTLSGEACHVHHMIMPNWDGEGDEFDMSSLSGVEKMTHLKQMSFINFESIKDAELLLGLDLEKISEFSGLSEELLERLNEKGVTLD
;
A
#
# COMPACT_ATOMS: atom_id res chain seq x y z
N MET A 1 -0.64 11.48 -4.76
CA MET A 1 -0.30 10.08 -4.45
C MET A 1 -1.60 9.31 -4.44
N ASP A 2 -1.65 8.15 -5.11
CA ASP A 2 -2.77 7.21 -4.96
C ASP A 2 -2.94 6.82 -3.48
N ILE A 3 -4.17 6.61 -3.05
CA ILE A 3 -4.48 6.36 -1.63
C ILE A 3 -4.02 4.98 -1.17
N ASN A 4 -4.16 3.95 -2.01
CA ASN A 4 -3.75 2.59 -1.69
C ASN A 4 -2.22 2.48 -1.74
N LEU A 5 -1.56 3.18 -2.68
CA LEU A 5 -0.10 3.35 -2.64
C LEU A 5 0.36 3.98 -1.32
N LYS A 6 -0.38 4.99 -0.83
CA LYS A 6 -0.09 5.62 0.46
C LYS A 6 -0.25 4.64 1.62
N PHE A 7 -1.26 3.77 1.61
CA PHE A 7 -1.44 2.75 2.64
C PHE A 7 -0.28 1.75 2.69
N LEU A 8 0.20 1.29 1.53
CA LEU A 8 1.40 0.44 1.46
C LEU A 8 2.63 1.15 2.03
N ALA A 9 2.80 2.43 1.71
CA ALA A 9 3.90 3.24 2.26
C ALA A 9 3.79 3.44 3.79
N LEU A 10 2.57 3.64 4.31
CA LEU A 10 2.33 3.76 5.75
C LEU A 10 2.67 2.46 6.49
N GLU A 11 2.35 1.30 5.91
CA GLU A 11 2.71 0.00 6.48
C GLU A 11 4.23 -0.13 6.61
N GLU A 12 5.00 0.16 5.56
CA GLU A 12 6.46 0.03 5.65
C GLU A 12 7.05 1.07 6.63
N LEU A 13 6.52 2.30 6.61
CA LEU A 13 6.97 3.37 7.51
C LEU A 13 6.61 3.10 8.97
N TYR A 14 5.57 2.33 9.26
CA TYR A 14 5.24 1.90 10.62
C TYR A 14 6.44 1.22 11.31
N TYR A 15 7.26 0.48 10.57
CA TYR A 15 8.45 -0.19 11.10
C TYR A 15 9.74 0.62 10.99
N LYS A 16 9.73 1.73 10.25
CA LYS A 16 10.95 2.49 9.88
C LYS A 16 10.96 3.94 10.36
N ASP A 17 9.83 4.48 10.79
CA ASP A 17 9.69 5.88 11.22
C ASP A 17 8.83 5.98 12.48
N GLN A 18 9.46 6.36 13.59
CA GLN A 18 8.84 6.42 14.91
C GLN A 18 7.64 7.37 14.96
N GLU A 19 7.69 8.51 14.28
CA GLU A 19 6.60 9.50 14.30
C GLU A 19 5.40 9.05 13.45
N ILE A 20 5.64 8.36 12.32
CA ILE A 20 4.54 7.71 11.57
C ILE A 20 3.92 6.59 12.40
N LYS A 21 4.76 5.77 13.05
CA LYS A 21 4.30 4.72 13.97
C LYS A 21 3.39 5.26 15.07
N GLU A 22 3.80 6.33 15.75
CA GLU A 22 3.02 6.96 16.82
C GLU A 22 1.66 7.47 16.33
N GLN A 23 1.58 8.02 15.11
CA GLN A 23 0.31 8.47 14.53
C GLN A 23 -0.62 7.30 14.19
N ILE A 24 -0.09 6.21 13.64
CA ILE A 24 -0.87 4.99 13.36
C ILE A 24 -1.33 4.34 14.67
N ASP A 25 -0.46 4.23 15.67
CA ASP A 25 -0.80 3.68 16.98
C ASP A 25 -1.89 4.53 17.66
N ALA A 26 -1.82 5.87 17.56
CA ALA A 26 -2.86 6.76 18.08
C ALA A 26 -4.23 6.51 17.44
N ILE A 27 -4.29 6.28 16.13
CA ILE A 27 -5.54 5.89 15.45
C ILE A 27 -6.04 4.54 15.98
N ASN A 28 -5.15 3.57 16.18
CA ASN A 28 -5.52 2.25 16.69
C ASN A 28 -6.13 2.33 18.10
N THR A 29 -5.69 3.27 18.94
CA THR A 29 -6.28 3.48 20.29
C THR A 29 -7.74 3.94 20.29
N LEU A 30 -8.29 4.36 19.15
CA LEU A 30 -9.69 4.72 19.01
C LEU A 30 -10.62 3.50 18.93
N GLU A 31 -10.07 2.29 18.81
CA GLU A 31 -10.79 1.01 18.77
C GLU A 31 -11.92 0.96 17.73
N LEU A 32 -11.72 1.64 16.59
CA LEU A 32 -12.74 1.75 15.54
C LEU A 32 -13.10 0.40 14.88
N HIS A 33 -12.32 -0.66 15.09
CA HIS A 33 -12.68 -2.05 14.73
C HIS A 33 -13.99 -2.51 15.39
N GLN A 34 -14.39 -1.90 16.51
CA GLN A 34 -15.68 -2.14 17.16
C GLN A 34 -16.88 -1.73 16.28
N LEU A 35 -16.67 -0.92 15.24
CA LEU A 35 -17.71 -0.63 14.24
C LEU A 35 -18.06 -1.85 13.38
N VAL A 36 -17.23 -2.91 13.40
CA VAL A 36 -17.50 -4.21 12.76
C VAL A 36 -17.78 -5.30 13.81
N TYR A 37 -17.03 -5.33 14.92
CA TYR A 37 -17.11 -6.42 15.91
C TYR A 37 -18.01 -6.16 17.12
N GLY A 38 -18.38 -4.91 17.38
CA GLY A 38 -19.13 -4.53 18.58
C GLY A 38 -20.57 -5.03 18.57
N ASP A 39 -21.26 -4.88 19.70
CA ASP A 39 -22.65 -5.35 19.90
C ASP A 39 -23.66 -4.70 18.95
N ASN A 40 -23.35 -3.52 18.42
CA ASN A 40 -24.17 -2.80 17.44
C ASN A 40 -23.28 -2.31 16.28
N PRO A 41 -22.88 -3.20 15.36
CA PRO A 41 -21.93 -2.88 14.32
C PRO A 41 -22.55 -1.91 13.31
N LYS A 42 -21.76 -0.92 12.89
CA LYS A 42 -22.13 0.02 11.83
C LYS A 42 -21.85 -0.56 10.44
N TYR A 43 -20.81 -1.38 10.34
CA TYR A 43 -20.29 -1.97 9.11
C TYR A 43 -20.38 -3.50 9.18
N LYS A 44 -20.51 -4.16 8.03
CA LYS A 44 -20.53 -5.63 7.95
C LYS A 44 -19.14 -6.22 8.13
N TRP A 45 -19.10 -7.55 8.26
CA TRP A 45 -17.87 -8.31 8.50
C TRP A 45 -16.74 -8.02 7.50
N PHE A 46 -17.06 -7.88 6.20
CA PHE A 46 -16.11 -7.59 5.12
C PHE A 46 -16.22 -6.14 4.61
N ASP A 47 -16.79 -5.22 5.37
CA ASP A 47 -16.84 -3.82 4.97
C ASP A 47 -15.57 -3.09 5.45
N CYS A 48 -15.03 -2.22 4.61
CA CYS A 48 -14.07 -1.20 5.06
C CYS A 48 -14.72 -0.24 6.06
N ILE A 49 -13.94 0.25 7.01
CA ILE A 49 -14.28 1.30 7.97
C ILE A 49 -13.74 2.63 7.42
N PRO A 50 -14.58 3.46 6.76
CA PRO A 50 -14.12 4.67 6.06
C PRO A 50 -13.51 5.71 7.00
N GLU A 51 -13.91 5.74 8.26
CA GLU A 51 -13.32 6.60 9.29
C GLU A 51 -11.83 6.30 9.48
N ILE A 52 -11.44 5.02 9.51
CA ILE A 52 -10.04 4.62 9.65
C ILE A 52 -9.26 4.97 8.38
N ALA A 53 -9.81 4.67 7.20
CA ALA A 53 -9.20 5.06 5.92
C ALA A 53 -9.01 6.58 5.82
N SER A 54 -9.97 7.37 6.31
CA SER A 54 -9.87 8.84 6.34
C SER A 54 -8.79 9.32 7.32
N LEU A 55 -8.64 8.68 8.48
CA LEU A 55 -7.63 9.05 9.46
C LEU A 55 -6.22 8.72 8.93
N LEU A 56 -6.00 7.50 8.44
CA LEU A 56 -4.73 7.07 7.87
C LEU A 56 -4.35 7.93 6.64
N SER A 57 -5.30 8.21 5.76
CA SER A 57 -5.03 9.06 4.58
C SER A 57 -4.77 10.53 4.94
N SER A 58 -5.08 10.99 6.15
CA SER A 58 -4.75 12.33 6.62
C SER A 58 -3.34 12.47 7.22
N ILE A 59 -2.65 11.35 7.53
CA ILE A 59 -1.25 11.37 7.98
C ILE A 59 -0.38 11.98 6.87
N GLU A 60 0.23 13.13 7.13
CA GLU A 60 1.18 13.72 6.19
C GLU A 60 2.48 12.89 6.18
N ILE A 61 2.97 12.56 4.98
CA ILE A 61 4.23 11.86 4.79
C ILE A 61 5.17 12.78 4.02
N PRO A 62 6.05 13.52 4.71
CA PRO A 62 7.09 14.31 4.07
C PRO A 62 7.98 13.48 3.13
N ASP A 63 8.48 14.12 2.07
CA ASP A 63 9.30 13.44 1.06
C ASP A 63 10.56 12.78 1.65
N ASP A 64 11.15 13.32 2.71
CA ASP A 64 12.29 12.72 3.41
C ASP A 64 11.94 11.41 4.13
N LYS A 65 10.69 11.25 4.59
CA LYS A 65 10.20 9.97 5.13
C LYS A 65 9.93 8.97 4.02
N LEU A 66 9.36 9.41 2.89
CA LEU A 66 9.14 8.52 1.73
C LEU A 66 10.44 7.89 1.21
N LYS A 67 11.60 8.54 1.40
CA LYS A 67 12.91 7.94 1.09
C LYS A 67 13.28 6.75 1.96
N LYS A 68 12.61 6.52 3.09
CA LYS A 68 12.84 5.34 3.94
C LYS A 68 12.11 4.09 3.42
N VAL A 69 11.14 4.29 2.52
CA VAL A 69 10.41 3.22 1.85
C VAL A 69 11.37 2.50 0.90
N THR A 70 11.57 1.20 1.11
CA THR A 70 12.42 0.34 0.26
C THR A 70 11.64 -0.82 -0.34
N THR A 71 10.47 -1.14 0.21
CA THR A 71 9.66 -2.30 -0.15
C THR A 71 8.18 -1.95 -0.04
N LEU A 72 7.43 -2.12 -1.12
CA LEU A 72 5.97 -2.07 -1.08
C LEU A 72 5.42 -3.48 -1.23
N SER A 73 4.50 -3.87 -0.35
CA SER A 73 3.83 -5.18 -0.44
C SER A 73 2.33 -4.98 -0.36
N GLY A 74 1.59 -5.49 -1.34
CA GLY A 74 0.13 -5.55 -1.32
C GLY A 74 -0.43 -6.76 -0.54
N GLU A 75 0.43 -7.53 0.15
CA GLU A 75 -0.03 -8.57 1.06
C GLU A 75 -0.92 -7.98 2.17
N ALA A 76 -1.88 -8.77 2.66
CA ALA A 76 -2.67 -8.41 3.83
C ALA A 76 -1.75 -8.01 4.99
N CYS A 77 -1.88 -6.76 5.43
CA CYS A 77 -0.96 -6.12 6.36
C CYS A 77 -1.72 -5.38 7.46
N HIS A 78 -0.98 -4.86 8.45
CA HIS A 78 -1.59 -4.22 9.60
C HIS A 78 -2.47 -3.03 9.18
N VAL A 79 -1.99 -2.15 8.29
CA VAL A 79 -2.79 -1.02 7.76
C VAL A 79 -4.07 -1.50 7.05
N HIS A 80 -4.02 -2.59 6.27
CA HIS A 80 -5.20 -3.17 5.63
C HIS A 80 -6.21 -3.67 6.68
N HIS A 81 -5.75 -4.40 7.70
CA HIS A 81 -6.61 -4.89 8.78
C HIS A 81 -7.15 -3.78 9.69
N MET A 82 -6.48 -2.64 9.79
CA MET A 82 -7.09 -1.48 10.43
C MET A 82 -8.32 -1.03 9.63
N ILE A 83 -8.21 -0.93 8.30
CA ILE A 83 -9.29 -0.42 7.44
C ILE A 83 -10.42 -1.45 7.28
N MET A 84 -10.09 -2.70 6.99
CA MET A 84 -11.03 -3.81 6.87
C MET A 84 -10.55 -4.96 7.79
N PRO A 85 -11.09 -5.08 9.01
CA PRO A 85 -10.60 -6.03 10.02
C PRO A 85 -10.53 -7.49 9.58
N ASN A 86 -11.46 -7.92 8.72
CA ASN A 86 -11.53 -9.30 8.24
C ASN A 86 -11.11 -9.44 6.78
N TRP A 87 -10.33 -8.50 6.23
CA TRP A 87 -9.79 -8.67 4.89
C TRP A 87 -8.92 -9.92 4.84
N ASP A 88 -9.18 -10.79 3.87
CA ASP A 88 -8.47 -12.04 3.66
C ASP A 88 -7.40 -11.93 2.56
N GLY A 89 -7.22 -10.73 1.99
CA GLY A 89 -6.32 -10.49 0.88
C GLY A 89 -6.98 -10.65 -0.49
N GLU A 90 -8.27 -10.99 -0.54
CA GLU A 90 -9.05 -11.08 -1.77
C GLU A 90 -9.94 -9.84 -1.97
N GLY A 91 -10.29 -9.54 -3.22
CA GLY A 91 -11.09 -8.36 -3.57
C GLY A 91 -10.26 -7.22 -4.16
N ASP A 92 -10.93 -6.10 -4.44
CA ASP A 92 -10.36 -4.93 -5.13
C ASP A 92 -10.27 -3.68 -4.22
N GLU A 93 -10.57 -3.82 -2.92
CA GLU A 93 -10.67 -2.70 -1.99
C GLU A 93 -9.35 -1.95 -1.81
N PHE A 94 -8.23 -2.67 -1.92
CA PHE A 94 -6.87 -2.12 -1.80
C PHE A 94 -6.09 -2.11 -3.12
N ASP A 95 -6.75 -2.40 -4.25
CA ASP A 95 -6.13 -2.28 -5.57
C ASP A 95 -5.75 -0.82 -5.86
N MET A 96 -4.53 -0.60 -6.34
CA MET A 96 -4.10 0.73 -6.76
C MET A 96 -4.68 1.09 -8.12
N SER A 97 -5.04 2.35 -8.30
CA SER A 97 -5.47 2.89 -9.60
C SER A 97 -4.34 3.59 -10.35
N SER A 98 -3.27 3.93 -9.65
CA SER A 98 -2.15 4.72 -10.15
C SER A 98 -0.90 4.55 -9.28
N LEU A 99 0.28 4.60 -9.92
CA LEU A 99 1.57 4.70 -9.25
C LEU A 99 2.01 6.16 -9.02
N SER A 100 1.16 7.14 -9.28
CA SER A 100 1.48 8.55 -9.03
C SER A 100 1.92 8.78 -7.58
N GLY A 101 3.09 9.37 -7.37
CA GLY A 101 3.71 9.60 -6.08
C GLY A 101 4.82 8.58 -5.74
N VAL A 102 4.93 7.49 -6.49
CA VAL A 102 6.00 6.49 -6.30
C VAL A 102 7.39 7.08 -6.56
N GLU A 103 7.50 8.11 -7.40
CA GLU A 103 8.76 8.80 -7.73
C GLU A 103 9.42 9.47 -6.51
N LYS A 104 8.66 9.70 -5.44
CA LYS A 104 9.16 10.24 -4.17
C LYS A 104 9.87 9.19 -3.31
N MET A 105 9.61 7.91 -3.56
CA MET A 105 10.21 6.77 -2.86
C MET A 105 11.55 6.40 -3.52
N THR A 106 12.51 7.31 -3.48
CA THR A 106 13.75 7.20 -4.29
C THR A 106 14.66 6.04 -3.90
N HIS A 107 14.37 5.34 -2.81
CA HIS A 107 15.10 4.13 -2.39
C HIS A 107 14.24 2.87 -2.48
N LEU A 108 13.08 2.92 -3.14
CA LEU A 108 12.23 1.77 -3.40
C LEU A 108 13.00 0.76 -4.26
N LYS A 109 13.18 -0.45 -3.74
CA LYS A 109 13.90 -1.54 -4.38
C LYS A 109 13.00 -2.71 -4.74
N GLN A 110 11.94 -2.93 -3.98
CA GLN A 110 11.14 -4.15 -4.11
C GLN A 110 9.65 -3.85 -4.09
N MET A 111 8.90 -4.57 -4.92
CA MET A 111 7.44 -4.55 -4.93
C MET A 111 6.92 -5.98 -4.94
N SER A 112 5.91 -6.31 -4.14
CA SER A 112 5.33 -7.65 -4.12
C SER A 112 3.83 -7.68 -3.88
N PHE A 113 3.14 -8.73 -4.34
CA PHE A 113 1.69 -8.91 -4.11
C PHE A 113 0.85 -7.75 -4.66
N ILE A 114 1.19 -7.25 -5.86
CA ILE A 114 0.50 -6.11 -6.46
C ILE A 114 -0.24 -6.55 -7.71
N ASN A 115 -1.53 -6.23 -7.75
CA ASN A 115 -2.34 -6.29 -8.96
C ASN A 115 -2.16 -5.00 -9.79
N PHE A 116 -1.52 -5.12 -10.95
CA PHE A 116 -1.31 -3.99 -11.87
C PHE A 116 -2.45 -3.81 -12.89
N GLU A 117 -3.48 -4.67 -12.92
CA GLU A 117 -4.55 -4.60 -13.93
C GLU A 117 -5.30 -3.25 -13.94
N SER A 118 -5.49 -2.67 -12.75
CA SER A 118 -6.20 -1.40 -12.55
C SER A 118 -5.29 -0.16 -12.61
N ILE A 119 -3.97 -0.35 -12.74
CA ILE A 119 -2.97 0.73 -12.68
C ILE A 119 -2.75 1.34 -14.06
N LYS A 120 -3.25 2.57 -14.25
CA LYS A 120 -3.21 3.26 -15.56
C LYS A 120 -1.84 3.76 -16.02
N ASP A 121 -0.88 3.86 -15.11
CA ASP A 121 0.43 4.47 -15.30
C ASP A 121 1.57 3.55 -14.82
N ALA A 122 1.41 2.24 -15.03
CA ALA A 122 2.41 1.21 -14.69
C ALA A 122 3.80 1.48 -15.31
N GLU A 123 3.86 2.21 -16.43
CA GLU A 123 5.10 2.67 -17.05
C GLU A 123 6.01 3.48 -16.12
N LEU A 124 5.49 4.07 -15.04
CA LEU A 124 6.28 4.76 -14.01
C LEU A 124 7.29 3.84 -13.34
N LEU A 125 7.07 2.52 -13.32
CA LEU A 125 8.03 1.53 -12.81
C LEU A 125 9.38 1.64 -13.50
N LEU A 126 9.39 1.99 -14.79
CA LEU A 126 10.62 2.14 -15.57
C LEU A 126 11.45 3.37 -15.17
N GLY A 127 10.85 4.32 -14.45
CA GLY A 127 11.56 5.45 -13.86
C GLY A 127 12.26 5.12 -12.54
N LEU A 128 12.01 3.93 -11.97
CA LEU A 128 12.52 3.52 -10.66
C LEU A 128 13.80 2.69 -10.77
N ASP A 129 14.53 2.65 -9.65
CA ASP A 129 15.71 1.81 -9.44
C ASP A 129 15.33 0.51 -8.71
N LEU A 130 14.27 -0.15 -9.19
CA LEU A 130 13.79 -1.43 -8.66
C LEU A 130 14.81 -2.55 -8.92
N GLU A 131 14.92 -3.44 -7.96
CA GLU A 131 15.72 -4.67 -8.05
C GLU A 131 14.82 -5.88 -8.29
N LYS A 132 13.60 -5.87 -7.75
CA LYS A 132 12.69 -7.01 -7.82
C LYS A 132 11.21 -6.60 -7.81
N ILE A 133 10.40 -7.27 -8.62
CA ILE A 133 8.94 -7.30 -8.51
C ILE A 133 8.51 -8.76 -8.45
N SER A 134 7.76 -9.15 -7.42
CA SER A 134 7.36 -10.54 -7.21
C SER A 134 5.88 -10.73 -6.94
N GLU A 135 5.33 -11.90 -7.22
CA GLU A 135 3.93 -12.24 -6.87
C GLU A 135 2.98 -11.14 -7.37
N PHE A 136 2.98 -10.89 -8.68
CA PHE A 136 2.23 -9.79 -9.29
C PHE A 136 1.35 -10.27 -10.46
N SER A 137 0.36 -9.47 -10.81
CA SER A 137 -0.50 -9.68 -11.99
C SER A 137 -0.67 -8.38 -12.78
N GLY A 138 -1.18 -8.46 -14.01
CA GLY A 138 -1.66 -7.28 -14.75
C GLY A 138 -0.63 -6.42 -15.47
N LEU A 139 0.66 -6.75 -15.41
CA LEU A 139 1.68 -6.09 -16.26
C LEU A 139 1.61 -6.61 -17.70
N SER A 140 1.75 -5.70 -18.67
CA SER A 140 1.83 -6.07 -20.09
C SER A 140 3.15 -6.76 -20.44
N GLU A 141 3.15 -7.61 -21.46
CA GLU A 141 4.37 -8.27 -21.96
C GLU A 141 5.47 -7.25 -22.32
N GLU A 142 5.11 -6.14 -22.97
CA GLU A 142 6.04 -5.06 -23.32
C GLU A 142 6.72 -4.46 -22.07
N LEU A 143 5.95 -4.23 -21.00
CA LEU A 143 6.48 -3.65 -19.78
C LEU A 143 7.37 -4.65 -19.02
N LEU A 144 6.99 -5.94 -19.02
CA LEU A 144 7.81 -7.02 -18.45
C LEU A 144 9.17 -7.14 -19.15
N GLU A 145 9.20 -7.10 -20.48
CA GLU A 145 10.44 -7.11 -21.26
C GLU A 145 11.34 -5.92 -20.90
N ARG A 146 10.78 -4.71 -20.85
CA ARG A 146 11.53 -3.49 -20.52
C ARG A 146 12.06 -3.48 -19.08
N LEU A 147 11.32 -4.05 -18.13
CA LEU A 147 11.78 -4.22 -16.74
C LEU A 147 12.91 -5.25 -16.66
N ASN A 148 12.80 -6.37 -17.36
CA ASN A 148 13.86 -7.37 -17.46
C ASN A 148 15.15 -6.80 -18.11
N GLU A 149 15.03 -6.00 -19.17
CA GLU A 149 16.17 -5.32 -19.81
C GLU A 149 16.88 -4.35 -18.85
N LYS A 150 16.12 -3.73 -17.93
CA LYS A 150 16.65 -2.91 -16.83
C LYS A 150 17.30 -3.74 -15.71
N GLY A 151 17.23 -5.06 -15.75
CA GLY A 151 17.77 -5.97 -14.74
C GLY A 151 16.87 -6.16 -13.51
N VAL A 152 15.59 -5.79 -13.60
CA VAL A 152 14.62 -6.07 -12.53
C VAL A 152 14.31 -7.57 -12.54
N THR A 153 14.43 -8.22 -11.39
CA THR A 153 14.01 -9.63 -11.25
C THR A 153 12.49 -9.69 -11.17
N LEU A 154 11.86 -10.53 -12.01
CA LEU A 154 10.42 -10.75 -12.06
C LEU A 154 10.14 -12.21 -11.70
N ASP A 155 9.45 -12.49 -10.59
CA ASP A 155 9.10 -13.85 -10.13
C ASP A 155 7.72 -14.01 -9.50
#